data_AF-A0A0A8JES5-F1
#
_entry.id   AF-A0A0A8JES5-F1
#
_cell.length_a   1.000
_cell.length_b   1.000
_cell.length_c   1.000
_cell.angle_alpha   90.00
_cell.angle_beta   90.00
_cell.angle_gamma   90.00
#
_symmetry.space_group_name_H-M   'P 1'
#
loop_
_entity.id
_entity.type
_entity.pdbx_description
1 polymer ?
#
loop_
_entity_poly.entity_id
_entity_poly.type
_entity_poly.pdbx_seq_one_letter_code
_entity_poly.pdbx_strand_id
1 'polypeptide(L)'
;MFKIKNNLLLLLNAFIVFTFLGLFLIANNQQVMGMNKDIASTSNNNQNITNYSIEENIINLKYKIRENAVKKINTESEIQQLSNNDPKKNTLLALKQNLENLIHNQKEQLKTYQTLLKTLNDENN
;
A
#
# COMPACT_ATOMS: atom_id res chain seq x y z
N MET A 1 39.03 14.73 -1.08
CA MET A 1 37.73 15.38 -1.40
C MET A 1 36.89 14.38 -2.21
N PHE A 2 35.57 14.35 -2.00
CA PHE A 2 34.55 13.46 -2.62
C PHE A 2 34.27 12.09 -1.98
N LYS A 3 33.47 12.11 -0.89
CA LYS A 3 32.61 10.98 -0.45
C LYS A 3 31.12 11.37 -0.36
N ILE A 4 30.69 12.37 -1.13
CA ILE A 4 29.32 12.95 -1.03
C ILE A 4 28.38 12.41 -2.13
N LYS A 5 28.91 11.82 -3.22
CA LYS A 5 28.11 11.52 -4.41
C LYS A 5 27.07 10.39 -4.23
N ASN A 6 27.32 9.39 -3.38
CA ASN A 6 26.36 8.27 -3.19
C ASN A 6 25.22 8.58 -2.21
N ASN A 7 25.45 9.42 -1.20
CA ASN A 7 24.40 9.74 -0.22
C ASN A 7 23.34 10.67 -0.80
N LEU A 8 23.71 11.53 -1.76
CA LEU A 8 22.76 12.43 -2.40
C LEU A 8 21.73 11.67 -3.25
N LEU A 9 22.17 10.62 -3.97
CA LEU A 9 21.29 9.75 -4.76
C LEU A 9 20.33 8.95 -3.87
N LEU A 10 20.82 8.50 -2.71
CA LEU A 10 20.03 7.78 -1.71
C LEU A 10 18.99 8.68 -1.06
N LEU A 11 19.36 9.93 -0.73
CA LEU A 11 18.44 10.96 -0.26
C LEU A 11 17.41 11.33 -1.31
N LEU A 12 17.81 11.45 -2.58
CA LEU A 12 16.88 11.76 -3.67
C LEU A 12 15.86 10.63 -3.86
N ASN A 13 16.31 9.37 -3.86
CA ASN A 13 15.43 8.21 -3.97
C ASN A 13 14.49 8.07 -2.76
N ALA A 14 14.99 8.29 -1.55
CA ALA A 14 14.15 8.29 -0.36
C ALA A 14 13.12 9.44 -0.40
N PHE A 15 13.53 10.64 -0.79
CA PHE A 15 12.66 11.80 -0.89
C PHE A 15 11.55 11.60 -1.93
N ILE A 16 11.87 10.99 -3.08
CA ILE A 16 10.90 10.64 -4.12
C ILE A 16 9.87 9.62 -3.59
N VAL A 17 10.33 8.57 -2.90
CA VAL A 17 9.42 7.57 -2.32
C VAL A 17 8.50 8.19 -1.27
N PHE A 18 9.03 9.04 -0.37
CA PHE A 18 8.22 9.70 0.65
C PHE A 18 7.23 10.72 0.07
N THR A 19 7.62 11.47 -0.97
CA THR A 19 6.72 12.42 -1.63
C THR A 19 5.62 11.71 -2.41
N PHE A 20 5.90 10.60 -3.09
CA PHE A 20 4.85 9.78 -3.73
C PHE A 20 3.93 9.12 -2.70
N LEU A 21 4.46 8.63 -1.57
CA LEU A 21 3.64 8.08 -0.50
C LEU A 21 2.75 9.16 0.15
N GLY A 22 3.31 10.35 0.40
CA GLY A 22 2.58 11.49 0.94
C GLY A 22 1.51 12.02 -0.02
N LEU A 23 1.84 12.21 -1.30
CA LEU A 23 0.85 12.62 -2.31
C LEU A 23 -0.23 11.56 -2.54
N PHE A 24 0.11 10.27 -2.47
CA PHE A 24 -0.88 9.20 -2.58
C PHE A 24 -1.86 9.22 -1.39
N LEU A 25 -1.37 9.50 -0.18
CA LEU A 25 -2.22 9.67 1.00
C LEU A 25 -3.10 10.94 0.90
N ILE A 26 -2.56 12.06 0.40
CA ILE A 26 -3.31 13.31 0.21
C ILE A 26 -4.37 13.17 -0.90
N ALA A 27 -4.02 12.57 -2.04
CA ALA A 27 -4.92 12.40 -3.18
C ALA A 27 -6.10 11.45 -2.88
N ASN A 28 -5.90 10.44 -2.03
CA ASN A 28 -6.99 9.58 -1.56
C ASN A 28 -7.82 10.23 -0.43
N ASN A 29 -7.26 11.16 0.34
CA ASN A 29 -8.02 11.89 1.37
C ASN A 29 -8.83 13.07 0.78
N GLN A 30 -8.44 13.63 -0.37
CA GLN A 30 -9.16 14.76 -0.97
C GLN A 30 -10.52 14.39 -1.58
N GLN A 31 -10.83 13.10 -1.80
CA GLN A 31 -12.18 12.70 -2.17
C GLN A 31 -13.21 12.81 -1.02
N VAL A 32 -12.75 13.04 0.22
CA VAL A 32 -13.65 13.19 1.39
C VAL A 32 -13.87 14.66 1.77
N MET A 33 -13.05 15.59 1.26
CA MET A 33 -13.09 17.01 1.67
C MET A 33 -14.03 17.88 0.82
N GLY A 34 -15.14 17.28 0.37
CA GLY A 34 -16.23 17.93 -0.36
C GLY A 34 -17.59 17.72 0.30
N MET A 35 -17.65 17.60 1.62
CA MET A 35 -18.94 17.57 2.34
C MET A 35 -19.32 18.96 2.84
N ASN A 36 -20.51 19.36 2.40
CA ASN A 36 -21.20 20.61 2.60
C ASN A 36 -21.09 21.16 4.04
N LYS A 37 -20.82 22.47 4.16
CA LYS A 37 -20.51 23.19 5.41
C LYS A 37 -21.68 23.33 6.38
N ASP A 38 -22.83 22.72 6.09
CA ASP A 38 -24.08 22.94 6.82
C ASP A 38 -24.47 21.81 7.80
N ILE A 39 -23.66 20.76 7.96
CA ILE A 39 -23.95 19.70 8.96
C ILE A 39 -23.28 20.04 10.29
N ALA A 40 -23.60 21.23 10.81
CA ALA A 40 -23.28 21.62 12.18
C ALA A 40 -24.50 21.38 13.07
N SER A 41 -24.89 20.11 13.26
CA SER A 41 -25.66 19.68 14.43
C SER A 41 -25.83 18.15 14.48
N THR A 42 -25.18 17.57 15.49
CA THR A 42 -25.59 16.34 16.20
C THR A 42 -25.25 14.97 15.61
N SER A 43 -24.52 14.19 16.42
CA SER A 43 -24.64 12.73 16.67
C SER A 43 -23.35 11.94 16.47
N ASN A 44 -23.08 11.00 17.39
CA ASN A 44 -22.00 10.00 17.41
C ASN A 44 -21.95 9.05 16.18
N ASN A 45 -22.66 9.38 15.10
CA ASN A 45 -22.73 8.59 13.87
C ASN A 45 -21.47 8.72 12.98
N ASN A 46 -20.57 9.65 13.28
CA ASN A 46 -19.35 9.87 12.48
C ASN A 46 -18.35 8.70 12.55
N GLN A 47 -18.32 7.97 13.68
CA GLN A 47 -17.51 6.74 13.81
C GLN A 47 -18.04 5.60 12.94
N ASN A 48 -19.35 5.51 12.74
CA ASN A 48 -19.95 4.46 11.92
C ASN A 48 -19.51 4.60 10.45
N ILE A 49 -19.48 5.84 9.93
CA ILE A 49 -18.97 6.17 8.58
C ILE A 49 -17.47 5.85 8.46
N THR A 50 -16.69 6.16 9.50
CA THR A 50 -15.24 5.86 9.54
C THR A 50 -14.97 4.36 9.53
N ASN A 51 -15.76 3.57 10.28
CA ASN A 51 -15.63 2.12 10.32
C ASN A 51 -15.95 1.47 8.96
N TYR A 52 -17.02 1.89 8.27
CA TYR A 52 -17.32 1.42 6.90
C TYR A 52 -16.17 1.69 5.94
N SER A 53 -15.54 2.87 6.03
CA SER A 53 -14.37 3.21 5.22
C SER A 53 -13.16 2.30 5.52
N ILE A 54 -12.95 1.90 6.78
CA ILE A 54 -11.86 0.99 7.16
C ILE A 54 -12.14 -0.44 6.67
N GLU A 55 -13.37 -0.92 6.78
CA GLU A 55 -13.78 -2.25 6.30
C GLU A 55 -13.60 -2.39 4.77
N GLU A 56 -13.97 -1.37 4.01
CA GLU A 56 -13.72 -1.33 2.55
C GLU A 56 -12.22 -1.37 2.23
N ASN A 57 -11.40 -0.62 2.96
CA ASN A 57 -9.95 -0.64 2.82
C ASN A 57 -9.35 -2.04 3.10
N ILE A 58 -9.86 -2.73 4.13
CA ILE A 58 -9.48 -4.12 4.44
C ILE A 58 -9.84 -5.07 3.30
N ILE A 59 -11.05 -4.95 2.73
CA ILE A 59 -11.50 -5.79 1.60
C ILE A 59 -10.62 -5.55 0.36
N ASN A 60 -10.37 -4.28 0.02
CA ASN A 60 -9.53 -3.89 -1.11
C ASN A 60 -8.09 -4.42 -0.96
N LEU A 61 -7.51 -4.31 0.24
CA LEU A 61 -6.17 -4.85 0.51
C LEU A 61 -6.12 -6.37 0.38
N LYS A 62 -7.11 -7.09 0.90
CA LYS A 62 -7.21 -8.56 0.74
C LYS A 62 -7.27 -8.96 -0.74
N TYR A 63 -8.02 -8.22 -1.54
CA TYR A 63 -8.10 -8.44 -2.98
C TYR A 63 -6.73 -8.21 -3.65
N LYS A 64 -6.09 -7.06 -3.42
CA LYS A 64 -4.77 -6.72 -4.00
C LYS A 64 -3.68 -7.72 -3.62
N ILE A 65 -3.67 -8.20 -2.37
CA ILE A 65 -2.72 -9.23 -1.92
C ILE A 65 -2.88 -10.51 -2.76
N ARG A 66 -4.12 -10.96 -2.98
CA ARG A 66 -4.40 -12.15 -3.79
C ARG A 66 -3.99 -11.95 -5.24
N GLU A 67 -4.34 -10.80 -5.82
CA GLU A 67 -3.97 -10.46 -7.19
C GLU A 67 -2.45 -10.46 -7.40
N ASN A 68 -1.71 -9.84 -6.48
CA ASN A 68 -0.25 -9.81 -6.52
C ASN A 68 0.37 -11.20 -6.28
N ALA A 69 -0.25 -12.05 -5.46
CA ALA A 69 0.19 -13.43 -5.29
C ALA A 69 0.04 -14.24 -6.58
N VAL A 70 -1.06 -14.06 -7.32
CA VAL A 70 -1.24 -14.68 -8.64
C VAL A 70 -0.19 -14.17 -9.62
N LYS A 71 0.05 -12.85 -9.69
CA LYS A 71 1.11 -12.28 -10.53
C LYS A 71 2.47 -12.89 -10.20
N LYS A 72 2.80 -13.06 -8.92
CA LYS A 72 4.05 -13.69 -8.49
C LYS A 72 4.17 -15.13 -9.00
N ILE A 73 3.11 -15.93 -8.86
CA ILE A 73 3.09 -17.33 -9.34
C ILE A 73 3.30 -17.38 -10.86
N ASN A 74 2.63 -16.50 -11.61
CA ASN A 74 2.80 -16.42 -13.06
C ASN A 74 4.23 -16.03 -13.44
N THR A 75 4.82 -15.04 -12.76
CA THR A 75 6.23 -14.64 -12.96
C THR A 75 7.19 -15.79 -12.64
N GLU A 76 6.93 -16.57 -11.58
CA GLU A 76 7.74 -17.76 -11.24
C GLU A 76 7.66 -18.84 -12.32
N SER A 77 6.46 -19.08 -12.86
CA SER A 77 6.27 -20.02 -13.97
C SER A 77 7.03 -19.58 -15.22
N GLU A 78 6.97 -18.30 -15.57
CA GLU A 78 7.70 -17.74 -16.71
C GLU A 78 9.23 -17.88 -16.53
N ILE A 79 9.76 -17.58 -15.33
CA ILE A 79 11.19 -17.76 -15.01
C ILE A 79 11.64 -19.22 -15.20
N GLN A 80 10.81 -20.19 -14.82
CA GLN A 80 11.12 -21.62 -14.95
C GLN A 80 11.18 -22.08 -16.42
N GLN A 81 10.40 -21.45 -17.31
CA GLN A 81 10.38 -21.75 -18.73
C GLN A 81 11.53 -21.10 -19.51
N LEU A 82 12.18 -20.08 -18.92
CA LEU A 82 13.29 -19.37 -19.56
C LEU A 82 14.64 -20.05 -19.33
N SER A 83 15.44 -20.08 -20.39
CA SER A 83 16.85 -20.47 -20.32
C SER A 83 17.62 -19.58 -19.34
N ASN A 84 18.64 -20.14 -18.68
CA ASN A 84 19.47 -19.39 -17.73
C ASN A 84 20.17 -18.17 -18.34
N ASN A 85 20.39 -18.20 -19.65
CA ASN A 85 21.10 -17.15 -20.37
C ASN A 85 20.14 -16.11 -20.97
N ASP A 86 18.82 -16.27 -20.77
CA ASP A 86 17.84 -15.34 -21.29
C ASP A 86 17.92 -13.99 -20.53
N PRO A 87 18.15 -12.87 -21.22
CA PRO A 87 18.26 -11.56 -20.57
C PRO A 87 16.98 -11.15 -19.81
N LYS A 88 15.81 -11.64 -20.21
CA LYS A 88 14.53 -11.38 -19.51
C LYS A 88 14.47 -12.05 -18.15
N LYS A 89 15.23 -13.13 -17.93
CA LYS A 89 15.18 -13.90 -16.68
C LYS A 89 15.58 -13.04 -15.47
N ASN A 90 16.59 -12.18 -15.62
CA ASN A 90 17.02 -11.27 -14.56
C ASN A 90 15.94 -10.21 -14.25
N THR A 91 15.27 -9.70 -15.26
CA THR A 91 14.17 -8.75 -15.09
C THR A 91 13.00 -9.39 -14.34
N LEU A 92 12.63 -10.63 -14.68
CA LEU A 92 11.56 -11.34 -14.00
C LEU A 92 11.92 -11.72 -12.56
N LEU A 93 13.19 -12.06 -12.30
CA LEU A 93 13.68 -12.29 -10.93
C LEU A 93 13.55 -11.03 -10.07
N ALA A 94 13.91 -9.86 -10.60
CA ALA A 94 13.72 -8.58 -9.91
C ALA A 94 12.22 -8.27 -9.70
N LEU A 95 11.38 -8.53 -10.70
CA LEU A 95 9.94 -8.36 -10.59
C LEU A 95 9.34 -9.26 -9.49
N LYS A 96 9.76 -10.52 -9.42
CA LYS A 96 9.36 -11.46 -8.35
C LYS A 96 9.71 -10.90 -6.97
N GLN A 97 10.93 -10.41 -6.77
CA GLN A 97 11.35 -9.83 -5.49
C GLN A 97 10.51 -8.59 -5.13
N ASN A 98 10.21 -7.73 -6.11
CA ASN A 98 9.34 -6.58 -5.91
C ASN A 98 7.91 -6.99 -5.52
N LEU A 99 7.37 -8.05 -6.14
CA LEU A 99 6.07 -8.61 -5.78
C LEU A 99 6.07 -9.19 -4.36
N GLU A 100 7.14 -9.86 -3.94
CA GLU A 100 7.30 -10.35 -2.57
C GLU A 100 7.27 -9.21 -1.54
N ASN A 101 8.05 -8.15 -1.78
CA ASN A 101 8.08 -6.97 -0.91
C ASN A 101 6.74 -6.25 -0.88
N LEU A 102 6.08 -6.10 -2.03
CA LEU A 102 4.77 -5.47 -2.12
C LEU A 102 3.72 -6.25 -1.32
N ILE A 103 3.67 -7.58 -1.48
CA ILE A 103 2.74 -8.44 -0.74
C ILE A 103 3.02 -8.37 0.76
N HIS A 104 4.29 -8.35 1.18
CA HIS A 104 4.66 -8.19 2.58
C HIS A 104 4.12 -6.87 3.15
N ASN A 105 4.39 -5.75 2.47
CA ASN A 105 3.92 -4.43 2.90
C ASN A 105 2.40 -4.35 2.97
N GLN A 106 1.68 -4.93 2.00
CA GLN A 106 0.22 -4.98 2.01
C GLN A 106 -0.34 -5.82 3.17
N LYS A 107 0.35 -6.90 3.58
CA LYS A 107 -0.02 -7.68 4.76
C LYS A 107 0.18 -6.89 6.05
N GLU A 108 1.26 -6.12 6.17
CA GLU A 108 1.45 -5.25 7.33
C GLU A 108 0.40 -4.13 7.38
N GLN A 109 0.08 -3.51 6.25
CA GLN A 109 -1.03 -2.53 6.16
C GLN A 109 -2.36 -3.15 6.58
N LEU A 110 -2.66 -4.36 6.12
CA LEU A 110 -3.88 -5.08 6.50
C LEU A 110 -3.96 -5.29 8.01
N LYS A 111 -2.86 -5.69 8.67
CA LYS A 111 -2.80 -5.80 10.14
C LYS A 111 -3.09 -4.47 10.81
N THR A 112 -2.51 -3.38 10.33
CA THR A 112 -2.74 -2.03 10.89
C THR A 112 -4.22 -1.64 10.82
N TYR A 113 -4.88 -1.83 9.66
CA TYR A 113 -6.31 -1.53 9.54
C TYR A 113 -7.17 -2.43 10.43
N GLN A 114 -6.82 -3.71 10.58
CA GLN A 114 -7.52 -4.62 11.49
C GLN A 114 -7.39 -4.19 12.96
N THR A 115 -6.20 -3.78 13.38
CA THR A 115 -5.97 -3.24 14.73
C THR A 115 -6.76 -1.96 14.95
N LEU A 116 -6.74 -1.03 13.99
CA LEU A 116 -7.48 0.23 14.07
C LEU A 116 -9.00 -0.02 14.21
N LEU A 117 -9.56 -0.87 13.36
CA LEU A 117 -10.98 -1.23 13.43
C LEU A 117 -11.34 -1.85 14.78
N LYS A 118 -10.47 -2.72 15.31
CA LYS A 118 -10.67 -3.33 16.63
C LYS A 118 -10.67 -2.28 17.74
N THR A 119 -9.67 -1.40 17.78
CA THR A 119 -9.58 -0.32 18.78
C THR A 119 -10.81 0.58 18.73
N LEU A 120 -11.25 0.99 17.53
CA LEU A 120 -12.43 1.84 17.37
C LEU A 120 -13.73 1.15 17.81
N ASN A 121 -13.82 -0.18 17.69
CA ASN A 121 -14.96 -0.94 18.17
C ASN A 121 -14.91 -1.19 19.69
N ASP A 122 -13.73 -1.41 20.26
CA ASP A 122 -13.53 -1.62 21.70
C ASP A 122 -13.75 -0.32 22.50
N GLU A 123 -13.39 0.85 21.95
CA GLU A 123 -13.65 2.18 22.56
C GLU A 123 -15.12 2.62 22.48
N ASN A 124 -15.94 1.96 21.65
CA ASN A 124 -17.36 2.25 21.47
C ASN A 124 -18.30 1.36 22.30
N ASN A 125 -17.77 0.37 23.04
CA ASN A 125 -18.51 -0.48 23.99
C ASN A 125 -18.23 -0.06 25.44
#